data_AF-A0A6B9TGL0-F1
#
_entry.id   AF-A0A6B9TGL0-F1
#
_cell.length_a   1.000
_cell.length_b   1.000
_cell.length_c   1.000
_cell.angle_alpha   90.00
_cell.angle_beta   90.00
_cell.angle_gamma   90.00
#
_symmetry.space_group_name_H-M   'P 1'
#
loop_
_entity.id
_entity.type
_entity.pdbx_description
1 polymer ?
#
loop_
_entity_poly.entity_id
_entity_poly.type
_entity_poly.pdbx_seq_one_letter_code
_entity_poly.pdbx_strand_id
1 'polypeptide(L)'
;MKFMRDSEKEQLKLLVKACMLEISKLKMDLRKCRENSENSGRVRKLEETLKLREQKIAELEGLMAEKDKIIQDLNAIIAEKESRISGLKRYREYFHALTQKPERDLTSFQSQIYRLLPGERSTAEELLSFLNEIGFRDMKLENMVQILRNLERKGYFRSVRDDGRVLWEKIER
;
A
#
# COMPACT_ATOMS: atom_id res chain seq x y z
N MET A 1 -13.05 102.04 -24.10
CA MET A 1 -12.47 100.91 -24.86
C MET A 1 -11.21 100.25 -24.26
N LYS A 2 -10.53 100.83 -23.26
CA LYS A 2 -9.31 100.22 -22.65
C LYS A 2 -9.65 99.19 -21.55
N PHE A 3 -10.60 99.51 -20.66
CA PHE A 3 -11.10 98.61 -19.59
C PHE A 3 -11.70 97.29 -20.08
N MET A 4 -12.46 97.29 -21.20
CA MET A 4 -13.02 96.04 -21.74
C MET A 4 -11.93 95.07 -22.23
N ARG A 5 -10.83 95.59 -22.79
CA ARG A 5 -9.68 94.78 -23.25
C ARG A 5 -8.91 94.13 -22.09
N ASP A 6 -8.87 94.76 -20.92
CA ASP A 6 -8.22 94.19 -19.73
C ASP A 6 -9.08 93.06 -19.11
N SER A 7 -10.41 93.17 -19.14
CA SER A 7 -11.33 92.10 -18.72
C SER A 7 -11.27 90.88 -19.63
N GLU A 8 -11.27 91.09 -20.95
CA GLU A 8 -11.13 90.01 -21.95
C GLU A 8 -9.79 89.28 -21.79
N LYS A 9 -8.71 90.02 -21.54
CA LYS A 9 -7.38 89.45 -21.29
C LYS A 9 -7.35 88.57 -20.04
N GLU A 10 -8.03 88.97 -18.97
CA GLU A 10 -8.09 88.19 -17.74
C GLU A 10 -8.97 86.94 -17.88
N GLN A 11 -10.09 87.04 -18.60
CA GLN A 11 -10.90 85.89 -19.00
C GLN A 11 -10.10 84.90 -19.86
N LEU A 12 -9.28 85.41 -20.78
CA LEU A 12 -8.41 84.57 -21.61
C LEU A 12 -7.38 83.80 -20.76
N LYS A 13 -6.78 84.45 -19.76
CA LYS A 13 -5.84 83.79 -18.84
C LYS A 13 -6.53 82.69 -18.02
N LEU A 14 -7.74 82.94 -17.52
CA LEU A 14 -8.51 81.95 -16.78
C LEU A 14 -8.85 80.75 -17.66
N LEU A 15 -9.25 81.00 -18.91
CA LEU A 15 -9.52 79.95 -19.89
C LEU A 15 -8.26 79.12 -20.19
N VAL A 16 -7.13 79.77 -20.45
CA VAL A 16 -5.84 79.08 -20.69
C VAL A 16 -5.44 78.23 -19.48
N LYS A 17 -5.62 78.75 -18.26
CA LYS A 17 -5.36 77.99 -17.02
C LYS A 17 -6.28 76.77 -16.88
N ALA A 18 -7.56 76.92 -17.19
CA ALA A 18 -8.52 75.83 -17.19
C ALA A 18 -8.14 74.76 -18.23
N CYS A 19 -7.82 75.16 -19.46
CA CYS A 19 -7.35 74.25 -20.51
C CYS A 19 -6.06 73.52 -20.10
N MET A 20 -5.09 74.19 -19.46
CA MET A 20 -3.87 73.54 -18.99
C MET A 20 -4.13 72.47 -17.92
N LEU A 21 -5.07 72.73 -16.99
CA LEU A 21 -5.47 71.74 -15.98
C LEU A 21 -6.18 70.55 -16.63
N GLU A 22 -7.05 70.80 -17.60
CA GLU A 22 -7.77 69.77 -18.32
C GLU A 22 -6.83 68.87 -19.14
N ILE A 23 -5.87 69.47 -19.87
CA ILE A 23 -4.80 68.74 -20.57
C ILE A 23 -4.00 67.87 -19.60
N SER A 24 -3.66 68.40 -18.41
CA SER A 24 -2.90 67.66 -17.40
C SER A 24 -3.69 66.46 -16.88
N LYS A 25 -4.99 66.63 -16.63
CA LYS A 25 -5.90 65.55 -16.21
C LYS A 25 -6.02 64.48 -17.30
N LEU A 26 -6.28 64.88 -18.55
CA LEU A 26 -6.38 63.96 -19.68
C LEU A 26 -5.09 63.16 -19.89
N LYS A 27 -3.92 63.78 -19.70
CA LYS A 27 -2.62 63.08 -19.78
C LYS A 27 -2.46 62.03 -18.68
N MET A 28 -2.92 62.31 -17.46
CA MET A 28 -2.91 61.32 -16.37
C MET A 28 -3.87 60.16 -16.65
N ASP A 29 -5.07 60.46 -17.13
CA ASP A 29 -6.08 59.45 -17.45
C ASP A 29 -5.62 58.55 -18.61
N LEU A 30 -5.01 59.13 -19.66
CA LEU A 30 -4.40 58.36 -20.75
C LEU A 30 -3.29 57.42 -20.26
N ARG A 31 -2.44 57.87 -19.33
CA ARG A 31 -1.40 57.02 -18.74
C ARG A 31 -2.01 55.84 -17.99
N LYS A 32 -3.02 56.09 -17.15
CA LYS A 32 -3.75 55.04 -16.42
C LYS A 32 -4.42 54.04 -17.36
N CYS A 33 -5.07 54.52 -18.43
CA CYS A 33 -5.69 53.66 -19.43
C CYS A 33 -4.66 52.73 -20.10
N ARG A 34 -3.46 53.26 -20.40
CA ARG A 34 -2.37 52.45 -20.97
C ARG A 34 -1.88 51.36 -20.02
N GLU A 35 -1.60 51.73 -18.77
CA GLU A 35 -1.18 50.79 -17.72
C GLU A 35 -2.22 49.69 -17.48
N ASN A 36 -3.51 50.06 -17.44
CA ASN A 36 -4.61 49.11 -17.31
C ASN A 36 -4.70 48.16 -18.51
N SER A 37 -4.50 48.66 -19.73
CA SER A 37 -4.50 47.84 -20.94
C SER A 37 -3.35 46.81 -20.91
N GLU A 38 -2.14 47.24 -20.54
CA GLU A 38 -0.97 46.35 -20.44
C GLU A 38 -1.17 45.28 -19.35
N ASN A 39 -1.69 45.67 -18.19
CA ASN A 39 -2.02 44.74 -17.12
C ASN A 39 -3.10 43.75 -17.56
N SER A 40 -4.15 44.18 -18.27
CA SER A 40 -5.18 43.27 -18.78
C SER A 40 -4.61 42.21 -19.74
N GLY A 41 -3.64 42.58 -20.59
CA GLY A 41 -2.97 41.65 -21.48
C GLY A 41 -2.07 40.65 -20.74
N ARG A 42 -1.41 41.09 -19.65
CA ARG A 42 -0.64 40.20 -18.77
C ARG A 42 -1.52 39.21 -18.04
N VAL A 43 -2.65 39.65 -17.50
CA VAL A 43 -3.61 38.79 -16.81
C VAL A 43 -4.11 37.69 -17.74
N ARG A 44 -4.53 38.01 -18.97
CA ARG A 44 -4.95 37.00 -19.95
C ARG A 44 -3.89 35.95 -20.25
N LYS A 45 -2.62 36.35 -20.42
CA LYS A 45 -1.52 35.40 -20.65
C LYS A 45 -1.28 34.47 -19.45
N LEU A 46 -1.41 35.00 -18.24
CA LEU A 46 -1.30 34.21 -17.01
C LEU A 46 -2.47 33.23 -16.90
N GLU A 47 -3.70 33.64 -17.20
CA GLU A 47 -4.88 32.77 -17.22
C GLU A 47 -4.73 31.62 -18.23
N GLU A 48 -4.26 31.91 -19.45
CA GLU A 48 -3.97 30.89 -20.47
C GLU A 48 -2.90 29.90 -19.99
N THR A 49 -1.83 30.40 -19.39
CA THR A 49 -0.75 29.57 -18.83
C THR A 49 -1.26 28.69 -17.70
N LEU A 50 -2.12 29.25 -16.84
CA LEU A 50 -2.68 28.54 -15.68
C LEU A 50 -3.60 27.41 -16.15
N LYS A 51 -4.46 27.68 -17.15
CA LYS A 51 -5.31 26.66 -17.79
C LYS A 51 -4.50 25.51 -18.40
N LEU A 52 -3.39 25.82 -19.06
CA LEU A 52 -2.50 24.78 -19.62
C LEU A 52 -1.86 23.93 -18.51
N ARG A 53 -1.45 24.56 -17.40
CA ARG A 53 -0.89 23.86 -16.25
C ARG A 53 -1.93 22.98 -15.56
N GLU A 54 -3.16 23.46 -15.38
CA GLU A 54 -4.26 22.66 -14.83
C GLU A 54 -4.54 21.42 -15.68
N GLN A 55 -4.57 21.55 -17.00
CA GLN A 55 -4.70 20.41 -17.90
C GLN A 55 -3.56 19.40 -17.72
N LYS A 56 -2.32 19.89 -17.56
CA LYS A 56 -1.16 19.00 -17.36
C LYS A 56 -1.21 18.31 -16.00
N ILE A 57 -1.67 18.99 -14.95
CA ILE A 57 -1.87 18.41 -13.63
C ILE A 57 -2.90 17.28 -13.71
N ALA A 58 -4.05 17.51 -14.35
CA ALA A 58 -5.08 16.49 -14.51
C ALA A 58 -4.56 15.25 -15.29
N GLU A 59 -3.74 15.45 -16.33
CA GLU A 59 -3.09 14.35 -17.06
C GLU A 59 -2.14 13.54 -16.15
N LEU A 60 -1.31 14.23 -15.36
CA LEU A 60 -0.37 13.60 -14.44
C LEU A 60 -1.09 12.84 -13.32
N GLU A 61 -2.17 13.39 -12.78
CA GLU A 61 -3.03 12.73 -11.79
C GLU A 61 -3.64 11.45 -12.36
N GLY A 62 -4.10 11.47 -13.61
CA GLY A 62 -4.59 10.28 -14.31
C GLY A 62 -3.52 9.20 -14.46
N LEU A 63 -2.31 9.58 -14.89
CA LEU A 63 -1.18 8.65 -15.00
C LEU A 63 -0.74 8.08 -13.64
N MET A 64 -0.79 8.90 -12.58
CA MET A 64 -0.50 8.43 -11.23
C MET A 64 -1.52 7.40 -10.77
N ALA A 65 -2.82 7.67 -10.97
CA ALA A 65 -3.88 6.72 -10.60
C ALA A 65 -3.75 5.38 -11.34
N GLU A 66 -3.38 5.40 -12.63
CA GLU A 66 -3.11 4.18 -13.40
C GLU A 66 -1.90 3.41 -12.85
N LYS A 67 -0.82 4.11 -12.52
CA LYS A 67 0.37 3.49 -11.90
C LYS A 67 0.06 2.90 -10.54
N ASP A 68 -0.71 3.58 -9.71
CA ASP A 68 -1.13 3.09 -8.39
C ASP A 68 -1.93 1.79 -8.51
N LYS A 69 -2.83 1.71 -9.51
CA LYS A 69 -3.58 0.48 -9.80
C LYS A 69 -2.64 -0.67 -10.20
N ILE A 70 -1.68 -0.41 -11.08
CA ILE A 70 -0.68 -1.41 -11.47
C ILE A 70 0.13 -1.89 -10.26
N ILE A 71 0.53 -0.98 -9.37
CA ILE A 71 1.25 -1.33 -8.14
C ILE A 71 0.39 -2.23 -7.24
N GLN A 72 -0.90 -1.93 -7.09
CA GLN A 72 -1.81 -2.76 -6.31
C GLN A 72 -1.94 -4.18 -6.90
N ASP A 73 -2.11 -4.29 -8.22
CA ASP A 73 -2.21 -5.58 -8.92
C ASP A 73 -0.91 -6.40 -8.76
N LEU A 74 0.26 -5.76 -8.90
CA LEU A 74 1.55 -6.41 -8.71
C LEU A 74 1.76 -6.89 -7.27
N ASN A 75 1.36 -6.10 -6.28
CA ASN A 75 1.43 -6.50 -4.86
C ASN A 75 0.54 -7.71 -4.57
N ALA A 76 -0.66 -7.78 -5.16
CA ALA A 76 -1.54 -8.94 -5.02
C ALA A 76 -0.90 -10.20 -5.60
N ILE A 77 -0.27 -10.11 -6.77
CA ILE A 77 0.46 -11.22 -7.39
C ILE A 77 1.63 -11.66 -6.50
N ILE A 78 2.41 -10.72 -5.95
CA ILE A 78 3.52 -11.03 -5.04
C ILE A 78 3.02 -11.81 -3.82
N ALA A 79 1.95 -11.34 -3.18
CA ALA A 79 1.37 -12.00 -2.01
C ALA A 79 0.91 -13.44 -2.33
N GLU A 80 0.28 -13.66 -3.49
CA GLU A 80 -0.10 -15.00 -3.96
C GLU A 80 1.13 -15.91 -4.14
N LYS A 81 2.19 -15.40 -4.79
CA LYS A 81 3.42 -16.14 -5.00
C LYS A 81 4.13 -16.48 -3.69
N GLU A 82 4.16 -15.55 -2.73
CA GLU A 82 4.75 -15.77 -1.41
C GLU A 82 4.01 -16.86 -0.62
N SER A 83 2.67 -16.86 -0.67
CA SER A 83 1.84 -17.91 -0.09
C SER A 83 2.16 -19.27 -0.70
N ARG A 84 2.23 -19.34 -2.05
CA ARG A 84 2.59 -20.57 -2.76
C ARG A 84 4.00 -21.05 -2.42
N ILE A 85 4.98 -20.15 -2.36
CA ILE A 85 6.37 -20.47 -1.97
C ILE A 85 6.41 -21.02 -0.54
N SER A 86 5.65 -20.43 0.37
CA SER A 86 5.57 -20.89 1.76
C SER A 86 4.98 -22.31 1.85
N GLY A 87 3.91 -22.58 1.09
CA GLY A 87 3.38 -23.95 0.95
C GLY A 87 4.40 -24.93 0.39
N LEU A 88 5.14 -24.56 -0.66
CA LEU A 88 6.18 -25.40 -1.25
C LEU A 88 7.35 -25.66 -0.28
N LYS A 89 7.76 -24.66 0.52
CA LYS A 89 8.77 -24.85 1.57
C LYS A 89 8.31 -25.86 2.62
N ARG A 90 7.05 -25.76 3.06
CA ARG A 90 6.43 -26.72 4.00
C ARG A 90 6.42 -28.15 3.44
N TYR A 91 6.03 -28.33 2.16
CA TYR A 91 6.11 -29.65 1.52
C TYR A 91 7.54 -30.18 1.38
N ARG A 92 8.51 -29.30 1.11
CA ARG A 92 9.93 -29.67 1.05
C ARG A 92 10.42 -30.18 2.41
N GLU A 93 10.01 -29.53 3.51
CA GLU A 93 10.32 -29.98 4.87
C GLU A 93 9.70 -31.35 5.17
N TYR A 94 8.43 -31.56 4.79
CA TYR A 94 7.78 -32.86 4.92
C TYR A 94 8.47 -33.95 4.10
N PHE A 95 8.83 -33.67 2.85
CA PHE A 95 9.57 -34.61 2.02
C PHE A 95 10.94 -34.95 2.63
N HIS A 96 11.64 -33.96 3.17
CA HIS A 96 12.90 -34.18 3.84
C HIS A 96 12.73 -35.06 5.09
N ALA A 97 11.73 -34.79 5.92
CA ALA A 97 11.38 -35.61 7.09
C ALA A 97 11.06 -37.07 6.72
N LEU A 98 10.38 -37.28 5.58
CA LEU A 98 9.99 -38.61 5.10
C LEU A 98 11.15 -39.46 4.56
N THR A 99 12.16 -38.80 3.99
CA THR A 99 13.28 -39.44 3.29
C THR A 99 14.51 -39.64 4.16
N GLN A 100 14.51 -39.10 5.38
CA GLN A 100 15.61 -39.31 6.31
C GLN A 100 15.69 -40.77 6.77
N LYS A 101 16.90 -41.17 7.20
CA LYS A 101 17.13 -42.49 7.79
C LYS A 101 16.26 -42.67 9.05
N PRO A 102 15.69 -43.86 9.28
CA PRO A 102 14.92 -44.14 10.50
C PRO A 102 15.72 -43.84 11.77
N GLU A 103 15.02 -43.40 12.81
CA GLU A 103 15.61 -43.22 14.13
C GLU A 103 16.01 -44.56 14.75
N ARG A 104 16.96 -44.50 15.69
CA ARG A 104 17.35 -45.69 16.45
C ARG A 104 16.12 -46.23 17.18
N ASP A 105 15.92 -47.54 17.02
CA ASP A 105 14.82 -48.31 17.62
C ASP A 105 13.41 -47.99 17.09
N LEU A 106 13.25 -47.17 16.03
CA LEU A 106 11.96 -46.93 15.36
C LEU A 106 11.87 -47.65 14.01
N THR A 107 10.67 -48.07 13.63
CA THR A 107 10.42 -48.45 12.23
C THR A 107 10.52 -47.23 11.33
N SER A 108 10.72 -47.45 10.02
CA SER A 108 10.72 -46.35 9.04
C SER A 108 9.45 -45.49 9.17
N PHE A 109 8.29 -46.14 9.22
CA PHE A 109 7.02 -45.46 9.39
C PHE A 109 6.91 -44.70 10.72
N GLN A 110 7.31 -45.30 11.85
CA GLN A 110 7.29 -44.60 13.15
C GLN A 110 8.21 -43.37 13.16
N SER A 111 9.38 -43.46 12.52
CA SER A 111 10.32 -42.36 12.40
C SER A 111 9.74 -41.22 11.56
N GLN A 112 9.09 -41.58 10.44
CA GLN A 112 8.41 -40.63 9.56
C GLN A 112 7.30 -39.88 10.30
N ILE A 113 6.43 -40.61 11.01
CA ILE A 113 5.36 -40.00 11.80
C ILE A 113 5.95 -39.08 12.87
N TYR A 114 6.91 -39.55 13.68
CA TYR A 114 7.55 -38.74 14.72
C TYR A 114 8.10 -37.41 14.18
N ARG A 115 8.77 -37.42 13.02
CA ARG A 115 9.37 -36.21 12.43
C ARG A 115 8.32 -35.24 11.91
N LEU A 116 7.25 -35.74 11.32
CA LEU A 116 6.20 -34.91 10.75
C LEU A 116 5.37 -34.22 11.84
N LEU A 117 5.11 -34.89 12.96
CA LEU A 117 4.24 -34.35 14.00
C LEU A 117 4.79 -33.03 14.59
N PRO A 118 3.90 -32.06 14.86
CA PRO A 118 4.27 -30.79 15.48
C PRO A 118 4.83 -31.03 16.89
N GLY A 119 5.63 -30.08 17.38
CA GLY A 119 6.17 -30.10 18.74
C GLY A 119 5.17 -29.67 19.81
N GLU A 120 4.07 -29.02 19.40
CA GLU A 120 3.01 -28.55 20.29
C GLU A 120 2.26 -29.72 20.96
N ARG A 121 1.79 -29.48 22.18
CA ARG A 121 0.98 -30.46 22.91
C ARG A 121 -0.40 -30.52 22.28
N SER A 122 -0.77 -31.69 21.75
CA SER A 122 -2.02 -31.86 21.02
C SER A 122 -2.68 -33.21 21.32
N THR A 123 -3.97 -33.34 21.04
CA THR A 123 -4.67 -34.62 21.18
C THR A 123 -4.32 -35.57 20.02
N ALA A 124 -4.65 -36.85 20.17
CA ALA A 124 -4.43 -37.82 19.09
C ALA A 124 -5.26 -37.49 17.83
N GLU A 125 -6.46 -36.91 18.01
CA GLU A 125 -7.34 -36.47 16.92
C GLU A 125 -6.75 -35.29 16.16
N GLU A 126 -6.19 -34.30 16.85
CA GLU A 126 -5.55 -33.13 16.25
C GLU A 126 -4.31 -33.54 15.45
N LEU A 127 -3.46 -34.39 16.05
CA LEU A 127 -2.27 -34.93 15.38
C LEU A 127 -2.64 -35.80 14.17
N LEU A 128 -3.73 -36.56 14.24
CA LEU A 128 -4.26 -37.31 13.10
C LEU A 128 -4.75 -36.38 11.99
N SER A 129 -5.52 -35.34 12.34
CA SER A 129 -6.00 -34.35 11.37
C SER A 129 -4.84 -33.70 10.64
N PHE A 130 -3.80 -33.32 11.36
CA PHE A 130 -2.57 -32.77 10.79
C PHE A 130 -1.89 -33.74 9.81
N LEU A 131 -1.76 -35.04 10.16
CA LEU A 131 -1.19 -36.03 9.24
C LEU A 131 -2.07 -36.25 8.01
N ASN A 132 -3.39 -36.21 8.15
CA ASN A 132 -4.33 -36.31 7.03
C ASN A 132 -4.18 -35.14 6.05
N GLU A 133 -3.93 -33.93 6.55
CA GLU A 133 -3.62 -32.76 5.73
C GLU A 133 -2.31 -32.91 4.94
N ILE A 134 -1.30 -33.56 5.53
CA ILE A 134 -0.01 -33.82 4.88
C ILE A 134 -0.14 -34.89 3.79
N GLY A 135 -1.00 -35.90 3.98
CA GLY A 135 -1.25 -36.94 2.99
C GLY A 135 -1.58 -38.34 3.53
N PHE A 136 -1.63 -38.55 4.85
CA PHE A 136 -1.91 -39.86 5.45
C PHE A 136 -3.41 -40.19 5.55
N ARG A 137 -4.17 -39.90 4.49
CA ARG A 137 -5.65 -39.88 4.50
C ARG A 137 -6.35 -41.17 4.93
N ASP A 138 -5.68 -42.31 4.76
CA ASP A 138 -6.22 -43.63 5.12
C ASP A 138 -5.91 -44.04 6.58
N MET A 139 -5.24 -43.17 7.34
CA MET A 139 -4.89 -43.44 8.74
C MET A 139 -6.13 -43.31 9.63
N LYS A 140 -6.38 -44.33 10.45
CA LYS A 140 -7.42 -44.32 11.49
C LYS A 140 -6.86 -43.85 12.83
N LEU A 141 -7.72 -43.30 13.68
CA LEU A 141 -7.37 -42.88 15.04
C LEU A 141 -6.77 -44.00 15.88
N GLU A 142 -7.30 -45.22 15.75
CA GLU A 142 -6.76 -46.40 16.44
C GLU A 142 -5.28 -46.64 16.10
N ASN A 143 -4.93 -46.53 14.81
CA ASN A 143 -3.55 -46.68 14.33
C ASN A 143 -2.67 -45.56 14.90
N MET A 144 -3.18 -44.32 14.90
CA MET A 144 -2.47 -43.16 15.45
C MET A 144 -2.15 -43.35 16.94
N VAL A 145 -3.15 -43.75 17.74
CA VAL A 145 -2.98 -44.01 19.17
C VAL A 145 -1.98 -45.14 19.43
N GLN A 146 -2.01 -46.20 18.61
CA GLN A 146 -1.00 -47.27 18.70
C GLN A 146 0.42 -46.77 18.40
N ILE A 147 0.58 -45.92 17.39
CA ILE A 147 1.87 -45.31 17.05
C ILE A 147 2.36 -44.43 18.21
N LEU A 148 1.51 -43.56 18.73
CA LEU A 148 1.84 -42.66 19.85
C LEU A 148 2.26 -43.43 21.11
N ARG A 149 1.54 -44.50 21.47
CA ARG A 149 1.94 -45.39 22.58
C ARG A 149 3.29 -46.06 22.34
N ASN A 150 3.59 -46.46 21.10
CA ASN A 150 4.89 -47.04 20.76
C ASN A 150 6.01 -45.99 20.82
N LEU A 151 5.76 -44.76 20.38
CA LEU A 151 6.69 -43.65 20.48
C LEU A 151 6.94 -43.27 21.95
N GLU A 152 5.91 -43.28 22.79
CA GLU A 152 6.03 -43.05 24.23
C GLU A 152 6.85 -44.12 24.94
N ARG A 153 6.58 -45.40 24.67
CA ARG A 153 7.38 -46.52 25.20
C ARG A 153 8.87 -46.40 24.87
N LYS A 154 9.20 -45.78 23.74
CA LYS A 154 10.57 -45.58 23.26
C LYS A 154 11.15 -44.20 23.65
N GLY A 155 10.39 -43.39 24.37
CA GLY A 155 10.82 -42.10 24.91
C GLY A 155 10.83 -40.92 23.93
N TYR A 156 10.10 -41.02 22.82
CA TYR A 156 9.96 -39.95 21.82
C TYR A 156 8.74 -39.05 22.07
N PHE A 157 7.78 -39.52 22.86
CA PHE A 157 6.57 -38.80 23.24
C PHE A 157 6.24 -39.04 24.72
N ARG A 158 5.43 -38.17 25.30
CA ARG A 158 4.86 -38.33 26.64
C ARG A 158 3.37 -38.05 26.61
N SER A 159 2.56 -38.91 27.20
CA SER A 159 1.15 -38.61 27.45
C SER A 159 0.97 -37.80 28.73
N VAL A 160 0.14 -36.76 28.67
CA VAL A 160 -0.26 -35.91 29.80
C VAL A 160 -1.78 -35.91 29.84
N ARG A 161 -2.36 -36.19 31.00
CA ARG A 161 -3.80 -36.06 31.19
C ARG A 161 -4.12 -34.64 31.61
N ASP A 162 -4.98 -33.99 30.84
CA ASP A 162 -5.48 -32.64 31.12
C ASP A 162 -6.99 -32.61 30.87
N ASP A 163 -7.76 -32.16 31.86
CA ASP A 163 -9.22 -32.06 31.84
C ASP A 163 -9.96 -33.26 31.20
N GLY A 164 -9.57 -34.48 31.56
CA GLY A 164 -10.17 -35.72 31.05
C GLY A 164 -9.75 -36.11 29.62
N ARG A 165 -8.89 -35.33 28.96
CA ARG A 165 -8.29 -35.63 27.65
C ARG A 165 -6.84 -36.07 27.79
N VAL A 166 -6.37 -36.84 26.81
CA VAL A 166 -4.96 -37.26 26.72
C VAL A 166 -4.27 -36.39 25.69
N LEU A 167 -3.35 -35.56 26.15
CA LEU A 167 -2.46 -34.76 25.33
C LEU A 167 -1.14 -35.49 25.14
N TRP A 168 -0.55 -35.32 23.96
CA TRP A 168 0.73 -35.91 23.61
C TRP A 168 1.76 -34.81 23.41
N GLU A 169 2.85 -34.89 24.16
CA GLU A 169 3.98 -33.98 24.09
C GLU A 169 5.16 -34.66 23.40
N LYS A 170 5.68 -34.02 22.34
CA LYS A 170 6.86 -34.50 21.62
C LYS A 170 8.11 -34.24 22.46
N ILE A 171 8.99 -35.24 22.56
CA ILE A 171 10.28 -35.13 23.26
C ILE A 171 11.36 -34.99 22.19
N GLU A 172 12.02 -33.84 22.11
CA GLU A 172 13.18 -33.66 21.24
C GLU A 172 14.37 -34.50 21.75
N ARG A 173 14.99 -35.21 20.81
CA ARG A 173 16.12 -36.11 21.03
C ARG A 173 17.22 -35.81 20.03
#